data_AF-I3N932-F1
#
_entry.id   AF-I3N932-F1
#
_cell.length_a   1.000
_cell.length_b   1.000
_cell.length_c   1.000
_cell.angle_alpha   90.00
_cell.angle_beta   90.00
_cell.angle_gamma   90.00
#
_symmetry.space_group_name_H-M   'P 1'
#
loop_
_entity.id
_entity.type
_entity.pdbx_description
1 polymer ?
#
loop_
_entity_poly.entity_id
_entity_poly.type
_entity_poly.pdbx_seq_one_letter_code
_entity_poly.pdbx_strand_id
1 'polypeptide(L)'
;MVSLTAPYVAGFLAFREVPFLLDLVQRLQEKEPDLMPQVLLVDGNGVLHHRGFGVACHLGVLTELPCIGVAKKLLQVDGLENNALHKEKIRLLQAGGDTFPLMGGSGTVLGMALKSHSHSTKPLYISVGHKISLEAAVRLTQCCCRFRIPEPVRQADIRSREHIRRTLGHLRPSEPGHARGQKAHCPKACPKGGPGEPTDPSGPQ
;
A
#
# COMPACT_ATOMS: atom_id res chain seq x y z
N MET A 1 -19.22 -2.20 -9.34
CA MET A 1 -17.82 -2.01 -9.77
C MET A 1 -17.53 -0.51 -9.76
N VAL A 2 -16.35 -0.09 -9.33
CA VAL A 2 -15.93 1.34 -9.36
C VAL A 2 -14.90 1.55 -10.46
N SER A 3 -14.86 2.75 -11.04
CA SER A 3 -13.87 3.13 -12.06
C SER A 3 -12.99 4.24 -11.52
N LEU A 4 -11.67 3.99 -11.43
CA LEU A 4 -10.70 4.94 -10.91
C LEU A 4 -10.19 5.85 -12.04
N THR A 5 -10.93 6.93 -12.32
CA THR A 5 -10.65 7.84 -13.45
C THR A 5 -9.47 8.79 -13.21
N ALA A 6 -9.21 9.16 -11.96
CA ALA A 6 -8.04 9.98 -11.61
C ALA A 6 -6.73 9.23 -11.94
N PRO A 7 -5.68 9.93 -12.42
CA PRO A 7 -4.41 9.31 -12.80
C PRO A 7 -3.65 8.74 -11.59
N TYR A 8 -2.83 7.72 -11.82
CA TYR A 8 -1.92 7.22 -10.81
C TYR A 8 -0.67 8.09 -10.72
N VAL A 9 -0.55 8.84 -9.63
CA VAL A 9 0.66 9.60 -9.28
C VAL A 9 1.12 9.16 -7.89
N ALA A 10 2.40 8.80 -7.76
CA ALA A 10 2.96 8.38 -6.47
C ALA A 10 2.79 9.49 -5.44
N GLY A 11 2.26 9.14 -4.26
CA GLY A 11 1.90 10.11 -3.22
C GLY A 11 0.51 10.75 -3.36
N PHE A 12 -0.27 10.39 -4.39
CA PHE A 12 -1.64 10.91 -4.60
C PHE A 12 -2.69 9.80 -4.71
N LEU A 13 -2.36 8.58 -4.26
CA LEU A 13 -3.28 7.44 -4.31
C LEU A 13 -4.63 7.73 -3.63
N ALA A 14 -4.61 8.52 -2.56
CA ALA A 14 -5.82 8.92 -1.83
C ALA A 14 -6.87 9.60 -2.74
N PHE A 15 -6.46 10.41 -3.72
CA PHE A 15 -7.40 11.05 -4.65
C PHE A 15 -8.13 10.06 -5.56
N ARG A 16 -7.56 8.87 -5.76
CA ARG A 16 -8.22 7.81 -6.53
C ARG A 16 -9.19 7.01 -5.66
N GLU A 17 -8.85 6.77 -4.40
CA GLU A 17 -9.57 5.79 -3.57
C GLU A 17 -10.57 6.43 -2.61
N VAL A 18 -10.22 7.57 -1.99
CA VAL A 18 -10.99 8.18 -0.89
C VAL A 18 -12.42 8.55 -1.29
N PRO A 19 -12.72 9.09 -2.49
CA PRO A 19 -14.11 9.39 -2.85
C PRO A 19 -15.02 8.16 -2.72
N PHE A 20 -14.57 7.00 -3.22
CA PHE A 20 -15.35 5.77 -3.15
C PHE A 20 -15.43 5.20 -1.72
N LEU A 21 -14.40 5.38 -0.91
CA LEU A 21 -14.43 4.95 0.49
C LEU A 21 -15.37 5.84 1.32
N LEU A 22 -15.39 7.14 1.06
CA LEU A 22 -16.29 8.10 1.69
C LEU A 22 -17.75 7.76 1.39
N ASP A 23 -18.07 7.45 0.12
CA ASP A 23 -19.41 7.00 -0.29
C ASP A 23 -19.87 5.75 0.50
N LEU A 24 -18.96 4.81 0.76
CA LEU A 24 -19.26 3.61 1.55
C LEU A 24 -19.56 3.93 3.02
N VAL A 25 -18.81 4.85 3.61
CA VAL A 25 -19.02 5.29 4.99
C VAL A 25 -20.35 6.05 5.11
N GLN A 26 -20.63 6.97 4.19
CA GLN A 26 -21.91 7.71 4.15
C GLN A 26 -23.10 6.77 3.98
N ARG A 27 -22.99 5.81 3.06
CA ARG A 27 -24.04 4.79 2.86
C ARG A 27 -24.25 3.92 4.11
N LEU A 28 -23.20 3.61 4.87
CA LEU A 28 -23.34 2.88 6.13
C LEU A 28 -24.07 3.74 7.16
N GLN A 29 -23.66 5.01 7.30
CA GLN A 29 -24.27 5.97 8.22
C GLN A 29 -25.77 6.16 7.96
N GLU A 30 -26.18 6.18 6.70
CA GLU A 30 -27.59 6.31 6.30
C GLU A 30 -28.41 5.04 6.54
N LYS A 31 -27.82 3.86 6.30
CA LYS A 31 -28.57 2.59 6.30
C LYS A 31 -28.57 1.87 7.63
N GLU A 32 -27.44 1.87 8.32
CA GLU A 32 -27.21 1.10 9.55
C GLU A 32 -26.37 1.95 10.52
N PRO A 33 -26.90 3.09 11.00
CA PRO A 33 -26.16 4.03 11.85
C PRO A 33 -25.60 3.38 13.13
N ASP A 34 -26.31 2.39 13.69
CA ASP A 34 -25.90 1.67 14.90
C ASP A 34 -24.64 0.80 14.69
N LEU A 35 -24.29 0.51 13.43
CA LEU A 35 -23.10 -0.26 13.05
C LEU A 35 -21.94 0.63 12.62
N MET A 36 -22.04 1.95 12.82
CA MET A 36 -20.96 2.86 12.49
C MET A 36 -19.68 2.55 13.27
N PRO A 37 -18.52 2.44 12.59
CA PRO A 37 -17.28 2.11 13.26
C PRO A 37 -16.79 3.30 14.08
N GLN A 38 -16.34 3.03 15.29
CA GLN A 38 -15.69 4.03 16.15
C GLN A 38 -14.26 4.37 15.67
N VAL A 39 -13.66 3.52 14.84
CA VAL A 39 -12.31 3.66 14.31
C VAL A 39 -12.15 2.83 13.03
N LEU A 40 -11.43 3.38 12.05
CA LEU A 40 -11.12 2.73 10.79
C LEU A 40 -9.65 2.29 10.73
N LEU A 41 -9.41 1.02 10.39
CA LEU A 41 -8.08 0.52 10.02
C LEU A 41 -7.99 0.50 8.49
N VAL A 42 -7.16 1.36 7.94
CA VAL A 42 -7.04 1.58 6.50
C VAL A 42 -5.79 0.89 5.96
N ASP A 43 -5.92 0.09 4.89
CA ASP A 43 -4.78 -0.53 4.20
C ASP A 43 -4.00 0.52 3.40
N GLY A 44 -3.10 1.21 4.07
CA GLY A 44 -2.38 2.35 3.52
C GLY A 44 -1.70 3.15 4.61
N ASN A 45 -1.11 4.28 4.21
CA ASN A 45 -0.41 5.17 5.14
C ASN A 45 -1.33 6.27 5.66
N GLY A 46 -1.04 6.73 6.88
CA GLY A 46 -1.49 7.99 7.45
C GLY A 46 -0.40 9.05 7.30
N VAL A 47 0.11 9.57 8.42
CA VAL A 47 1.16 10.61 8.43
C VAL A 47 2.52 10.15 7.90
N LEU A 48 2.76 8.83 7.84
CA LEU A 48 3.95 8.26 7.18
C LEU A 48 3.78 8.33 5.66
N HIS A 49 3.90 9.54 5.11
CA HIS A 49 3.56 9.84 3.73
C HIS A 49 4.45 10.97 3.18
N HIS A 50 4.61 11.03 1.84
CA HIS A 50 5.43 12.05 1.15
C HIS A 50 5.08 13.50 1.50
N ARG A 51 3.88 13.73 2.06
CA ARG A 51 3.37 15.05 2.46
C ARG A 51 2.70 15.02 3.83
N GLY A 52 2.99 14.01 4.65
CA GLY A 52 2.31 13.85 5.95
C GLY A 52 0.80 13.53 5.87
N PHE A 53 0.26 13.31 4.67
CA PHE A 53 -1.18 13.18 4.44
C PHE A 53 -1.52 12.01 3.50
N GLY A 54 -1.45 10.78 4.04
CA GLY A 54 -1.82 9.58 3.32
C GLY A 54 -3.33 9.32 3.27
N VAL A 55 -3.73 8.18 2.70
CA VAL A 55 -5.14 7.77 2.55
C VAL A 55 -5.88 7.69 3.88
N ALA A 56 -5.23 7.24 4.95
CA ALA A 56 -5.86 7.15 6.27
C ALA A 56 -6.13 8.54 6.89
N CYS A 57 -5.23 9.51 6.67
CA CYS A 57 -5.46 10.90 7.09
C CYS A 57 -6.60 11.52 6.29
N HIS A 58 -6.55 11.38 4.97
CA HIS A 58 -7.52 11.98 4.06
C HIS A 58 -8.94 11.45 4.34
N LEU A 59 -9.11 10.14 4.46
CA LEU A 59 -10.38 9.54 4.82
C LEU A 59 -10.84 9.98 6.23
N GLY A 60 -9.94 9.99 7.21
CA GLY A 60 -10.27 10.35 8.59
C GLY A 60 -10.75 11.79 8.74
N VAL A 61 -10.11 12.74 8.06
CA VAL A 61 -10.54 14.15 8.08
C VAL A 61 -11.91 14.32 7.40
N LEU A 62 -12.15 13.67 6.26
CA LEU A 62 -13.45 13.83 5.57
C LEU A 62 -14.61 13.13 6.28
N THR A 63 -14.34 12.04 7.00
CA THR A 63 -15.35 11.28 7.74
C THR A 63 -15.49 11.73 9.19
N GLU A 64 -14.56 12.55 9.69
CA GLU A 64 -14.40 12.92 11.10
C GLU A 64 -14.23 11.71 12.06
N LEU A 65 -13.95 10.51 11.52
CA LEU A 65 -13.73 9.29 12.28
C LEU A 65 -12.24 9.10 12.63
N PRO A 66 -11.92 8.52 13.80
CA PRO A 66 -10.58 8.05 14.09
C PRO A 66 -10.08 7.06 13.02
N CYS A 67 -8.89 7.30 12.50
CA CYS A 67 -8.31 6.51 11.41
C CYS A 67 -6.87 6.11 11.71
N ILE A 68 -6.52 4.87 11.36
CA ILE A 68 -5.18 4.31 11.48
C ILE A 68 -4.71 3.84 10.10
N GLY A 69 -3.52 4.28 9.70
CA GLY A 69 -2.85 3.74 8.52
C GLY A 69 -2.09 2.46 8.87
N VAL A 70 -2.45 1.35 8.23
CA VAL A 70 -1.81 0.04 8.36
C VAL A 70 -1.14 -0.34 7.04
N ALA A 71 0.16 -0.07 6.91
CA ALA A 71 0.90 -0.37 5.69
C ALA A 71 1.68 -1.70 5.79
N LYS A 72 1.69 -2.46 4.71
CA LYS A 72 2.39 -3.77 4.61
C LYS A 72 3.86 -3.65 4.23
N LYS A 73 4.29 -2.47 3.77
CA LYS A 73 5.64 -2.12 3.32
C LYS A 73 6.03 -0.76 3.87
N LEU A 74 7.33 -0.55 4.13
CA LEU A 74 7.86 0.75 4.52
C LEU A 74 7.77 1.71 3.33
N LEU A 75 7.20 2.88 3.55
CA LEU A 75 7.31 3.99 2.60
C LEU A 75 8.57 4.78 2.95
N GLN A 76 9.45 4.97 1.96
CA GLN A 76 10.75 5.62 2.15
C GLN A 76 10.60 7.13 1.97
N VAL A 77 10.35 7.83 3.07
CA VAL A 77 10.10 9.28 3.15
C VAL A 77 10.84 9.86 4.34
N ASP A 78 11.21 11.14 4.28
CA ASP A 78 11.94 11.83 5.35
C ASP A 78 13.15 11.00 5.84
N GLY A 79 14.00 10.53 4.93
CA GLY A 79 15.20 9.74 5.27
C GLY A 79 14.94 8.32 5.80
N LEU A 80 13.68 7.86 5.92
CA LEU A 80 13.41 6.46 6.22
C LEU A 80 13.79 5.57 5.05
N GLU A 81 14.60 4.54 5.32
CA GLU A 81 15.08 3.60 4.32
C GLU A 81 14.97 2.16 4.82
N ASN A 82 14.73 1.23 3.90
CA ASN A 82 14.76 -0.20 4.21
C ASN A 82 16.19 -0.78 4.12
N ASN A 83 17.11 -0.13 4.86
CA ASN A 83 18.55 -0.43 4.86
C ASN A 83 18.92 -1.54 5.86
N ALA A 84 20.23 -1.81 6.03
CA ALA A 84 20.72 -2.85 6.93
C ALA A 84 20.31 -2.63 8.40
N LEU A 85 20.35 -1.37 8.87
CA LEU A 85 19.95 -1.02 10.23
C LEU A 85 18.46 -1.30 10.45
N HIS A 86 17.61 -0.97 9.48
CA HIS A 86 16.18 -1.25 9.55
C HIS A 86 15.91 -2.76 9.63
N LYS A 87 16.61 -3.56 8.82
CA LYS A 87 16.50 -5.03 8.85
C LYS A 87 16.97 -5.62 10.18
N GLU A 88 18.02 -5.07 10.77
CA GLU A 88 18.50 -5.50 12.08
C GLU A 88 17.47 -5.21 13.18
N LYS A 89 16.87 -4.01 13.19
CA LYS A 89 15.76 -3.70 14.10
C LYS A 89 14.58 -4.66 13.94
N ILE A 90 14.24 -5.06 12.72
CA ILE A 90 13.21 -6.07 12.47
C ILE A 90 13.61 -7.44 13.06
N ARG A 91 14.88 -7.83 12.93
CA ARG A 91 15.41 -9.09 13.47
C ARG A 91 15.33 -9.14 15.00
N LEU A 92 15.44 -7.99 15.66
CA LEU A 92 15.31 -7.87 17.11
C LEU A 92 13.86 -8.06 17.61
N LEU A 93 12.84 -7.93 16.77
CA LEU A 93 11.44 -8.17 17.14
C LEU A 93 11.16 -9.66 17.34
N GLN A 94 11.00 -10.11 18.59
CA GLN A 94 10.85 -11.51 18.97
C GLN A 94 9.37 -11.92 19.06
N ALA A 95 8.57 -11.20 19.84
CA ALA A 95 7.19 -11.54 20.14
C ALA A 95 6.17 -10.73 19.31
N GLY A 96 4.94 -11.25 19.23
CA GLY A 96 3.82 -10.47 18.70
C GLY A 96 3.53 -9.28 19.62
N GLY A 97 3.43 -8.09 19.06
CA GLY A 97 3.31 -6.83 19.81
C GLY A 97 4.62 -6.04 19.93
N ASP A 98 5.77 -6.65 19.63
CA ASP A 98 7.05 -5.94 19.64
C ASP A 98 7.07 -4.83 18.58
N THR A 99 7.69 -3.70 18.94
CA THR A 99 7.70 -2.50 18.09
C THR A 99 9.03 -1.76 18.12
N PHE A 100 9.26 -0.92 17.10
CA PHE A 100 10.28 0.13 17.15
C PHE A 100 9.84 1.37 16.35
N PRO A 101 10.25 2.59 16.78
CA PRO A 101 9.80 3.83 16.16
C PRO A 101 10.42 4.04 14.78
N LEU A 102 9.62 4.62 13.88
CA LEU A 102 10.04 5.06 12.55
C LEU A 102 10.34 6.56 12.63
N MET A 103 11.55 6.88 13.08
CA MET A 103 12.04 8.25 13.18
C MET A 103 12.59 8.70 11.83
N GLY A 104 12.00 9.75 11.27
CA GLY A 104 12.51 10.40 10.06
C GLY A 104 13.78 11.21 10.32
N GLY A 105 14.45 11.64 9.26
CA GLY A 105 15.65 12.46 9.29
C GLY A 105 15.42 13.82 9.94
N SER A 106 14.18 14.31 9.95
CA SER A 106 13.77 15.49 10.71
C SER A 106 13.77 15.31 12.23
N GLY A 107 13.91 14.08 12.73
CA GLY A 107 13.71 13.72 14.14
C GLY A 107 12.26 13.41 14.51
N THR A 108 11.32 13.59 13.58
CA THR A 108 9.89 13.32 13.80
C THR A 108 9.62 11.81 13.78
N VAL A 109 8.84 11.30 14.73
CA VAL A 109 8.33 9.92 14.68
C VAL A 109 7.12 9.86 13.75
N LEU A 110 7.31 9.29 12.56
CA LEU A 110 6.27 9.20 11.53
C LEU A 110 5.35 7.99 11.70
N GLY A 111 5.76 7.02 12.52
CA GLY A 111 5.00 5.81 12.77
C GLY A 111 5.77 4.79 13.60
N MET A 112 5.28 3.56 13.59
CA MET A 112 5.83 2.44 14.35
C MET A 112 5.90 1.20 13.46
N ALA A 113 7.03 0.50 13.46
CA ALA A 113 7.07 -0.86 12.95
C ALA A 113 6.52 -1.80 14.03
N LEU A 114 5.56 -2.65 13.67
CA LEU A 114 4.88 -3.57 14.57
C LEU A 114 5.03 -5.01 14.08
N LYS A 115 5.60 -5.89 14.91
CA LYS A 115 5.51 -7.34 14.70
C LYS A 115 4.12 -7.80 15.14
N SER A 116 3.19 -7.85 14.20
CA SER A 116 1.77 -8.07 14.53
C SER A 116 1.42 -9.47 15.01
N HIS A 117 2.24 -10.48 14.70
CA HIS A 117 1.94 -11.87 14.98
C HIS A 117 3.23 -12.68 15.17
N SER A 118 3.24 -13.62 16.12
CA SER A 118 4.41 -14.44 16.47
C SER A 118 4.97 -15.22 15.27
N HIS A 119 4.08 -15.79 14.46
CA HIS A 119 4.44 -16.59 13.28
C HIS A 119 4.85 -15.77 12.04
N SER A 120 4.96 -14.44 12.12
CA SER A 120 5.38 -13.60 11.00
C SER A 120 6.59 -12.73 11.34
N THR A 121 7.60 -12.77 10.48
CA THR A 121 8.80 -11.93 10.59
C THR A 121 8.64 -10.57 9.92
N LYS A 122 7.62 -10.39 9.06
CA LYS A 122 7.42 -9.15 8.30
C LYS A 122 6.53 -8.20 9.10
N PRO A 123 7.04 -7.06 9.59
CA PRO A 123 6.23 -6.14 10.37
C PRO A 123 5.14 -5.47 9.53
N LEU A 124 4.21 -4.81 10.21
CA LEU A 124 3.36 -3.77 9.69
C LEU A 124 3.95 -2.41 10.04
N TYR A 125 3.65 -1.40 9.23
CA TYR A 125 4.06 -0.01 9.46
C TYR A 125 2.82 0.79 9.80
N ILE A 126 2.70 1.15 11.07
CA ILE A 126 1.52 1.80 11.63
C ILE A 126 1.78 3.29 11.70
N SER A 127 0.85 4.09 11.21
CA SER A 127 0.92 5.55 11.29
C SER A 127 -0.45 6.13 11.62
N VAL A 128 -0.44 7.26 12.33
CA VAL A 128 -1.67 7.98 12.67
C VAL A 128 -2.35 8.44 11.40
N GLY A 129 -3.66 8.21 11.28
CA GLY A 129 -4.50 8.82 10.26
C GLY A 129 -5.16 10.10 10.82
N HIS A 130 -6.08 9.93 11.77
CA HIS A 130 -6.86 11.04 12.33
C HIS A 130 -7.38 10.68 13.74
N LYS A 131 -7.51 11.69 14.63
CA LYS A 131 -8.13 11.59 15.98
C LYS A 131 -7.68 10.39 16.85
N ILE A 132 -6.43 9.95 16.72
CA ILE A 132 -5.87 8.87 17.53
C ILE A 132 -4.37 9.09 17.75
N SER A 133 -3.85 8.74 18.92
CA SER A 133 -2.41 8.76 19.18
C SER A 133 -1.71 7.56 18.51
N LEU A 134 -0.42 7.68 18.22
CA LEU A 134 0.36 6.59 17.61
C LEU A 134 0.39 5.34 18.52
N GLU A 135 0.55 5.53 19.82
CA GLU A 135 0.56 4.43 20.80
C GLU A 135 -0.77 3.67 20.80
N ALA A 136 -1.89 4.38 20.88
CA ALA A 136 -3.22 3.77 20.83
C ALA A 136 -3.48 3.06 19.49
N ALA A 137 -3.05 3.67 18.37
CA ALA A 137 -3.16 3.07 17.06
C ALA A 137 -2.41 1.73 16.94
N VAL A 138 -1.19 1.66 17.47
CA VAL A 138 -0.36 0.44 17.50
C VAL A 138 -1.01 -0.63 18.35
N ARG A 139 -1.41 -0.29 19.59
CA ARG A 139 -2.05 -1.23 20.52
C ARG A 139 -3.35 -1.79 19.94
N LEU A 140 -4.22 -0.93 19.41
CA LEU A 140 -5.46 -1.35 18.79
C LEU A 140 -5.22 -2.24 17.57
N THR A 141 -4.25 -1.87 16.72
CA THR A 141 -3.89 -2.71 15.56
C THR A 141 -3.45 -4.10 16.01
N GLN A 142 -2.62 -4.20 17.06
CA GLN A 142 -2.20 -5.48 17.64
C GLN A 142 -3.38 -6.29 18.18
N CYS A 143 -4.33 -5.67 18.88
CA CYS A 143 -5.53 -6.34 19.38
C CYS A 143 -6.43 -6.88 18.25
N CYS A 144 -6.40 -6.24 17.08
CA CYS A 144 -7.15 -6.70 15.91
C CYS A 144 -6.41 -7.82 15.11
N CYS A 145 -5.20 -8.21 15.49
CA CYS A 145 -4.39 -9.19 14.77
C CYS A 145 -4.58 -10.62 15.29
N ARG A 146 -5.55 -11.35 14.70
CA ARG A 146 -5.61 -12.83 14.81
C ARG A 146 -4.58 -13.53 13.92
N PHE A 147 -4.15 -12.85 12.86
CA PHE A 147 -3.08 -13.24 11.95
C PHE A 147 -2.14 -12.05 11.77
N ARG A 148 -1.15 -12.16 10.85
CA ARG A 148 -0.28 -11.03 10.50
C ARG A 148 -1.06 -9.76 10.13
N ILE A 149 -2.12 -9.89 9.33
CA ILE A 149 -2.94 -8.73 8.90
C ILE A 149 -4.10 -8.55 9.88
N PRO A 150 -4.39 -7.33 10.37
CA PRO A 150 -5.51 -7.09 11.27
C PRO A 150 -6.82 -7.54 10.63
N GLU A 151 -7.72 -8.13 11.42
CA GLU A 151 -8.97 -8.70 10.93
C GLU A 151 -9.78 -7.72 10.06
N PRO A 152 -10.02 -6.45 10.45
CA PRO A 152 -10.78 -5.53 9.61
C PRO A 152 -10.19 -5.35 8.20
N VAL A 153 -8.86 -5.17 8.12
CA VAL A 153 -8.13 -5.02 6.85
C VAL A 153 -8.14 -6.32 6.05
N ARG A 154 -7.94 -7.46 6.72
CA ARG A 154 -7.95 -8.79 6.09
C ARG A 154 -9.32 -9.11 5.49
N GLN A 155 -10.39 -8.81 6.22
CA GLN A 155 -11.77 -9.06 5.83
C GLN A 155 -12.21 -8.17 4.66
N ALA A 156 -11.75 -6.92 4.62
CA ALA A 156 -11.95 -6.03 3.47
C ALA A 156 -11.23 -6.53 2.21
N ASP A 157 -9.96 -6.96 2.33
CA ASP A 157 -9.17 -7.51 1.19
C ASP A 157 -9.78 -8.81 0.64
N ILE A 158 -10.27 -9.71 1.50
CA ILE A 158 -10.94 -10.94 1.05
C ILE A 158 -12.21 -10.62 0.25
N ARG A 159 -13.07 -9.74 0.78
CA ARG A 159 -14.34 -9.35 0.14
C ARG A 159 -14.13 -8.60 -1.16
N SER A 160 -13.16 -7.69 -1.22
CA SER A 160 -12.87 -6.95 -2.45
C SER A 160 -12.36 -7.87 -3.56
N ARG A 161 -11.45 -8.80 -3.24
CA ARG A 161 -10.97 -9.83 -4.18
C ARG A 161 -12.07 -10.78 -4.63
N GLU A 162 -12.96 -11.16 -3.72
CA GLU A 162 -14.11 -11.99 -4.06
C GLU A 162 -15.08 -11.26 -5.00
N HIS A 163 -15.38 -9.99 -4.70
CA HIS A 163 -16.23 -9.16 -5.56
C HIS A 163 -15.67 -9.02 -6.98
N ILE A 164 -14.36 -8.81 -7.11
CA ILE A 164 -13.66 -8.77 -8.41
C ILE A 164 -13.79 -10.12 -9.12
N ARG A 165 -13.50 -11.24 -8.44
CA ARG A 165 -13.61 -12.59 -9.02
C ARG A 165 -15.02 -12.91 -9.49
N ARG A 166 -16.05 -12.58 -8.73
CA ARG A 166 -17.45 -12.79 -9.11
C ARG A 166 -17.80 -11.94 -10.33
N THR A 167 -17.49 -10.65 -10.30
CA THR A 167 -17.91 -9.72 -11.36
C THR A 167 -17.15 -9.94 -12.67
N LEU A 168 -15.83 -10.18 -12.63
CA LEU A 168 -15.02 -10.43 -13.83
C LEU A 168 -15.03 -11.90 -14.26
N GLY A 169 -15.27 -12.84 -13.35
CA GLY A 169 -15.39 -14.26 -13.67
C GLY A 169 -16.64 -14.58 -14.51
N HIS A 170 -17.70 -13.77 -14.38
CA HIS A 170 -18.90 -13.83 -15.23
C HIS A 170 -18.72 -13.13 -16.59
N LEU A 171 -17.64 -12.37 -16.79
CA LEU A 171 -17.35 -11.65 -18.05
C LEU A 171 -16.49 -12.47 -19.02
N ARG A 172 -16.26 -13.77 -18.78
CA ARG A 172 -15.73 -14.65 -19.83
C ARG A 172 -16.90 -15.08 -20.71
N PRO A 173 -16.98 -14.69 -22.00
CA PRO A 173 -17.89 -15.34 -22.91
C PRO A 173 -17.46 -16.80 -23.04
N SER A 174 -18.42 -17.70 -22.90
CA SER A 174 -18.32 -19.04 -23.47
C SER A 174 -18.30 -18.91 -24.99
N GLU A 175 -17.11 -18.86 -25.58
CA GLU A 175 -16.95 -19.06 -27.02
C GLU A 175 -16.74 -20.56 -27.30
N PRO A 176 -17.62 -21.21 -28.09
CA PRO A 176 -17.39 -22.55 -28.61
C PRO A 176 -16.41 -22.51 -29.80
N GLY A 177 -15.71 -23.63 -30.02
CA GLY A 177 -14.44 -23.70 -30.76
C GLY A 177 -14.39 -23.17 -32.20
N HIS A 178 -13.19 -22.72 -32.58
CA HIS A 178 -12.65 -22.95 -33.92
C HIS A 178 -11.12 -23.04 -33.94
N ALA A 179 -10.63 -23.77 -34.93
CA ALA A 179 -9.33 -24.43 -35.00
C ALA A 179 -8.13 -23.55 -35.40
N ARG A 180 -6.93 -24.09 -35.09
CA ARG A 180 -5.62 -24.00 -35.77
C ARG A 180 -5.28 -22.74 -36.58
N GLY A 181 -4.13 -22.12 -36.29
CA GLY A 181 -3.41 -21.34 -37.31
C GLY A 181 -2.25 -20.45 -36.84
N GLN A 182 -1.03 -20.98 -36.98
CA GLN A 182 0.22 -20.30 -37.36
C GLN A 182 0.85 -19.21 -36.45
N LYS A 183 2.11 -19.50 -36.06
CA LYS A 183 3.10 -18.55 -35.54
C LYS A 183 3.42 -17.49 -36.60
N ALA A 184 3.28 -16.22 -36.26
CA ALA A 184 3.84 -15.12 -37.03
C ALA A 184 4.91 -14.37 -36.21
N HIS A 185 6.08 -14.27 -36.83
CA HIS A 185 7.32 -13.66 -36.39
C HIS A 185 7.18 -12.14 -36.28
N CYS A 186 7.71 -11.52 -35.21
CA CYS A 186 7.72 -10.07 -35.04
C CYS A 186 9.12 -9.51 -35.42
N PRO A 187 9.21 -8.56 -36.37
CA PRO A 187 10.49 -8.01 -36.83
C PRO A 187 11.08 -7.00 -35.84
N LYS A 188 12.40 -7.06 -35.62
CA LYS A 188 13.16 -6.04 -34.90
C LYS A 188 13.58 -4.93 -35.86
N ALA A 189 13.16 -3.70 -35.58
CA ALA A 189 13.84 -2.50 -36.03
C ALA A 189 13.59 -1.37 -35.04
N CYS A 190 14.65 -0.77 -34.49
CA CYS A 190 15.05 0.59 -34.89
C CYS A 190 16.28 1.10 -34.08
N PRO A 191 17.00 2.10 -34.61
CA PRO A 191 18.44 2.31 -34.43
C PRO A 191 18.77 3.40 -33.41
N LYS A 192 20.06 3.58 -33.08
CA LYS A 192 20.78 4.87 -33.11
C LYS A 192 22.22 4.77 -32.60
N GLY A 193 23.11 5.49 -33.28
CA GLY A 193 24.21 6.22 -32.66
C GLY A 193 25.61 5.65 -32.85
N GLY A 194 26.36 6.18 -33.84
CA GLY A 194 27.82 6.17 -33.81
C GLY A 194 28.36 7.07 -32.69
N PRO A 195 29.66 6.97 -32.35
CA PRO A 195 30.61 7.83 -33.06
C PRO A 195 32.02 7.22 -33.27
N GLY A 196 32.75 7.81 -34.23
CA GLY A 196 34.20 8.04 -34.14
C GLY A 196 35.13 6.95 -34.67
N GLU A 197 35.71 7.20 -35.85
CA GLU A 197 36.97 6.58 -36.30
C GLU A 197 38.12 6.86 -35.33
N PRO A 198 39.13 5.97 -35.31
CA PRO A 198 40.50 6.45 -35.40
C PRO A 198 41.26 5.77 -36.55
N THR A 199 41.87 6.60 -37.38
CA THR A 199 42.88 6.21 -38.36
C THR A 199 44.22 5.97 -37.67
N ASP A 200 44.74 4.76 -37.83
CA ASP A 200 46.16 4.43 -37.61
C ASP A 200 47.02 5.11 -38.68
N PRO A 201 48.25 5.50 -38.33
CA PRO A 201 49.35 5.19 -39.24
C PRO A 201 50.49 4.49 -38.52
N SER A 202 50.81 3.34 -39.10
CA SER A 202 52.06 2.60 -39.00
C SER A 202 53.33 3.44 -39.20
N GLY A 203 54.26 3.36 -38.24
CA GLY A 203 55.67 2.98 -38.48
C GLY A 203 56.68 4.03 -38.97
N PRO A 204 57.99 3.77 -38.81
CA PRO A 204 58.95 4.77 -38.33
C PRO A 204 60.02 5.22 -39.36
N GLN A 205 60.50 6.47 -39.22
CA GLN A 205 61.90 6.93 -39.27
C GLN A 205 61.95 8.45 -39.07
#